data_AF-A0AAQ4DC12-F1
#
_entry.id   AF-A0AAQ4DC12-F1
#
_cell.length_a   1.000
_cell.length_b   1.000
_cell.length_c   1.000
_cell.angle_alpha   90.00
_cell.angle_beta   90.00
_cell.angle_gamma   90.00
#
_symmetry.space_group_name_H-M   'P 1'
#
loop_
_entity.id
_entity.type
_entity.pdbx_description
1 polymer ?
#
loop_
_entity_poly.entity_id
_entity_poly.type
_entity_poly.pdbx_seq_one_letter_code
_entity_poly.pdbx_strand_id
1 'polypeptide(L)'
;MSPDREGEMVDKLSVKNACLILGKLSVNSRSVYEEDLELPFLAVSAKLCAVESQKQLAEKSAIDYIGMAEQRINEETQRAKLHLDPGTELLIQQVVYQELDASRVNAIVAKEDSGVVTVLKNQRVGDLTRIFRLLSRAEDDHNAVTEYVSNYLRELGRSLMAEDGDKADSLCLVKKLIDLKDHYEHILNACFSDEFLVKRIIGVDV
;
A
#
# COMPACT_ATOMS: atom_id res chain seq x y z
N MET A 1 -14.01 14.03 -17.18
CA MET A 1 -13.46 13.79 -15.83
C MET A 1 -12.02 14.29 -15.68
N SER A 2 -11.19 14.35 -16.74
CA SER A 2 -9.84 14.96 -16.64
C SER A 2 -9.85 16.41 -16.13
N PRO A 3 -10.76 17.30 -16.57
CA PRO A 3 -10.85 18.67 -16.02
C PRO A 3 -11.12 18.69 -14.51
N ASP A 4 -11.99 17.80 -14.01
CA ASP A 4 -12.28 17.68 -12.58
C ASP A 4 -11.03 17.25 -11.76
N ARG A 5 -10.15 16.44 -12.35
CA ARG A 5 -8.84 16.08 -11.75
C ARG A 5 -7.88 17.24 -11.68
N GLU A 6 -7.98 18.17 -12.62
CA GLU A 6 -7.18 19.40 -12.67
C GLU A 6 -7.80 20.52 -11.80
N GLY A 7 -8.92 20.25 -11.12
CA GLY A 7 -9.60 21.19 -10.24
C GLY A 7 -10.56 22.13 -10.98
N GLU A 8 -10.84 21.89 -12.26
CA GLU A 8 -11.80 22.67 -13.03
C GLU A 8 -13.23 22.34 -12.61
N MET A 9 -14.11 23.36 -12.61
CA MET A 9 -15.53 23.14 -12.32
C MET A 9 -16.18 22.33 -13.44
N VAL A 10 -16.58 21.10 -13.12
CA VAL A 10 -17.40 20.27 -14.01
C VAL A 10 -18.88 20.39 -13.64
N ASP A 11 -19.74 20.52 -14.65
CA ASP A 11 -21.19 20.50 -14.44
C ASP A 11 -21.65 19.11 -13.98
N LYS A 12 -21.81 19.00 -12.65
CA LYS A 12 -22.17 17.76 -11.97
C LYS A 12 -23.54 17.23 -12.40
N LEU A 13 -24.48 18.12 -12.74
CA LEU A 13 -25.82 17.74 -13.16
C LEU A 13 -25.80 17.13 -14.55
N SER A 14 -25.05 17.73 -15.47
CA SER A 14 -24.90 17.19 -16.83
C SER A 14 -24.27 15.80 -16.83
N VAL A 15 -23.23 15.57 -16.01
CA VAL A 15 -22.62 14.25 -15.87
C VAL A 15 -23.60 13.23 -15.30
N LYS A 16 -24.30 13.57 -14.21
CA LYS A 16 -25.29 12.65 -13.62
C LYS A 16 -26.42 12.32 -14.58
N ASN A 17 -26.91 13.31 -15.31
CA ASN A 17 -27.95 13.11 -16.31
C ASN A 17 -27.48 12.20 -17.45
N ALA A 18 -26.25 12.36 -17.92
CA ALA A 18 -25.66 11.46 -18.91
C ALA A 18 -25.56 10.01 -18.37
N CYS A 19 -25.10 9.81 -17.14
CA CYS A 19 -25.05 8.49 -16.50
C CYS A 19 -26.45 7.85 -16.41
N LEU A 20 -27.46 8.63 -16.01
CA LEU A 20 -28.84 8.17 -15.91
C LEU A 20 -29.44 7.81 -17.27
N ILE A 21 -29.11 8.55 -18.34
CA ILE A 21 -29.54 8.23 -19.70
C ILE A 21 -28.88 6.94 -20.15
N LEU A 22 -27.56 6.80 -20.01
CA LEU A 22 -26.82 5.59 -20.38
C LEU A 22 -27.35 4.34 -19.65
N GLY A 23 -27.64 4.46 -18.34
CA GLY A 23 -28.24 3.37 -17.57
C GLY A 23 -29.69 3.04 -17.94
N LYS A 24 -30.42 3.96 -18.59
CA LYS A 24 -31.80 3.73 -19.08
C LYS A 24 -31.85 3.23 -20.52
N LEU A 25 -30.80 3.45 -21.30
CA LEU A 25 -30.69 2.97 -22.69
C LEU A 25 -30.47 1.46 -22.76
N SER A 26 -30.00 0.84 -21.68
CA SER A 26 -29.87 -0.60 -21.56
C SER A 26 -31.20 -1.25 -21.18
N VAL A 27 -31.62 -2.23 -21.98
CA VAL A 27 -32.80 -3.06 -21.68
C VAL A 27 -32.40 -4.13 -20.67
N ASN A 28 -32.74 -3.92 -19.40
CA ASN A 28 -32.52 -4.86 -18.27
C ASN A 28 -31.04 -5.17 -17.90
N SER A 29 -30.08 -4.34 -18.31
CA SER A 29 -28.66 -4.44 -17.92
C SER A 29 -28.07 -3.06 -17.63
N ARG A 30 -26.77 -2.99 -17.28
CA ARG A 30 -25.99 -1.75 -17.23
C ARG A 30 -24.93 -1.66 -18.36
N SER A 31 -25.05 -2.49 -19.40
CA SER A 31 -23.99 -2.72 -20.38
C SER A 31 -23.57 -1.46 -21.15
N VAL A 32 -24.53 -0.62 -21.56
CA VAL A 32 -24.22 0.64 -22.26
C VAL A 32 -23.45 1.61 -21.36
N TYR A 33 -23.83 1.71 -20.08
CA TYR A 33 -23.08 2.50 -19.10
C TYR A 33 -21.67 1.93 -18.87
N GLU A 34 -21.55 0.61 -18.77
CA GLU A 34 -20.27 -0.06 -18.57
C GLU A 34 -19.31 0.17 -19.73
N GLU A 35 -19.77 -0.11 -20.95
CA GLU A 35 -18.96 -0.06 -22.17
C GLU A 35 -18.59 1.37 -22.57
N ASP A 36 -19.55 2.30 -22.54
CA ASP A 36 -19.34 3.65 -23.07
C ASP A 36 -18.78 4.62 -22.01
N LEU A 37 -18.88 4.30 -20.72
CA LEU A 37 -18.46 5.21 -19.65
C LEU A 37 -17.57 4.58 -18.58
N GLU A 38 -18.02 3.52 -17.91
CA GLU A 38 -17.29 2.96 -16.75
C GLU A 38 -15.93 2.40 -17.15
N LEU A 39 -15.88 1.50 -18.13
CA LEU A 39 -14.64 0.87 -18.57
C LEU A 39 -13.63 1.91 -19.11
N PRO A 40 -14.01 2.86 -20.00
CA PRO A 40 -13.13 3.95 -20.38
C PRO A 40 -12.66 4.81 -19.20
N PHE A 41 -13.55 5.12 -18.25
CA PHE A 41 -13.21 5.88 -17.06
C PHE A 41 -12.15 5.15 -16.21
N LEU A 42 -12.37 3.87 -15.90
CA LEU A 42 -11.43 3.05 -15.15
C LEU A 42 -10.07 2.96 -15.85
N ALA A 43 -10.06 2.71 -17.17
CA ALA A 43 -8.82 2.59 -17.96
C ALA A 43 -8.00 3.88 -17.97
N VAL A 44 -8.64 5.03 -18.16
CA VAL A 44 -7.95 6.33 -18.09
C VAL A 44 -7.42 6.61 -16.69
N SER A 45 -8.21 6.27 -15.65
CA SER A 45 -7.80 6.43 -14.26
C SER A 45 -6.58 5.60 -13.92
N ALA A 46 -6.58 4.32 -14.31
CA ALA A 46 -5.47 3.40 -14.12
C ALA A 46 -4.19 3.97 -14.74
N LYS A 47 -4.27 4.38 -16.02
CA LYS A 47 -3.13 4.92 -16.75
C LYS A 47 -2.54 6.18 -16.08
N LEU A 48 -3.39 7.10 -15.63
CA LEU A 48 -2.91 8.31 -14.94
C LEU A 48 -2.25 7.95 -13.61
N CYS A 49 -2.84 7.06 -12.83
CA CYS A 49 -2.28 6.61 -11.55
C CYS A 49 -0.95 5.89 -11.75
N ALA A 50 -0.81 5.08 -12.81
CA ALA A 50 0.44 4.39 -13.14
C ALA A 50 1.58 5.36 -13.46
N VAL A 51 1.30 6.39 -14.26
CA VAL A 51 2.28 7.42 -14.62
C VAL A 51 2.67 8.26 -13.40
N GLU A 52 1.68 8.65 -12.60
CA GLU A 52 1.90 9.40 -11.38
C GLU A 52 2.70 8.60 -10.36
N SER A 53 2.34 7.33 -10.11
CA SER A 53 3.05 6.49 -9.15
C SER A 53 4.53 6.38 -9.49
N GLN A 54 4.84 6.12 -10.75
CA GLN A 54 6.22 6.03 -11.22
C GLN A 54 6.99 7.33 -10.98
N LYS A 55 6.40 8.49 -11.28
CA LYS A 55 7.03 9.79 -11.05
C LYS A 55 7.23 10.06 -9.56
N GLN A 56 6.19 9.87 -8.76
CA GLN A 56 6.21 10.19 -7.32
C GLN A 56 7.17 9.27 -6.55
N LEU A 57 7.27 7.99 -6.91
CA LEU A 57 8.24 7.07 -6.30
C LEU A 57 9.68 7.49 -6.55
N ALA A 58 9.99 8.13 -7.67
CA ALA A 58 11.33 8.64 -7.95
C ALA A 58 11.66 9.88 -7.11
N GLU A 59 10.67 10.74 -6.84
CA GLU A 59 10.87 12.07 -6.26
C GLU A 59 10.67 12.13 -4.74
N LYS A 60 9.72 11.37 -4.19
CA LYS A 60 9.28 11.46 -2.80
C LYS A 60 9.94 10.40 -1.91
N SER A 61 9.82 10.53 -0.59
CA SER A 61 10.10 9.45 0.36
C SER A 61 9.00 8.37 0.31
N ALA A 62 9.25 7.16 0.84
CA ALA A 62 8.21 6.13 0.90
C ALA A 62 6.96 6.58 1.67
N ILE A 63 7.14 7.32 2.78
CA ILE A 63 6.03 7.79 3.61
C ILE A 63 5.20 8.87 2.92
N ASP A 64 5.87 9.82 2.26
CA ASP A 64 5.19 10.87 1.50
C ASP A 64 4.45 10.29 0.29
N TYR A 65 5.02 9.24 -0.31
CA TYR A 65 4.37 8.49 -1.38
C TYR A 65 3.09 7.81 -0.88
N ILE A 66 3.17 7.07 0.23
CA ILE A 66 2.02 6.40 0.87
C ILE A 66 0.90 7.40 1.18
N GLY A 67 1.24 8.55 1.77
CA GLY A 67 0.24 9.59 2.06
C GLY A 67 -0.43 10.15 0.79
N MET A 68 0.34 10.32 -0.29
CA MET A 68 -0.21 10.72 -1.59
C MET A 68 -1.11 9.63 -2.19
N ALA A 69 -0.72 8.36 -2.11
CA ALA A 69 -1.51 7.24 -2.59
C ALA A 69 -2.86 7.15 -1.86
N GLU A 70 -2.87 7.23 -0.53
CA GLU A 70 -4.08 7.28 0.29
C GLU A 70 -5.00 8.43 -0.12
N GLN A 71 -4.42 9.63 -0.30
CA GLN A 71 -5.18 10.81 -0.74
C GLN A 71 -5.81 10.58 -2.12
N ARG A 72 -5.05 10.06 -3.09
CA ARG A 72 -5.56 9.87 -4.46
C ARG A 72 -6.61 8.78 -4.55
N ILE A 73 -6.46 7.69 -3.79
CA ILE A 73 -7.51 6.67 -3.66
C ILE A 73 -8.81 7.31 -3.17
N ASN A 74 -8.74 8.14 -2.12
CA ASN A 74 -9.93 8.83 -1.61
C ASN A 74 -10.53 9.81 -2.64
N GLU A 75 -9.71 10.61 -3.32
CA GLU A 75 -10.16 11.55 -4.35
C GLU A 75 -10.91 10.86 -5.50
N GLU A 76 -10.35 9.78 -6.06
CA GLU A 76 -11.00 9.03 -7.14
C GLU A 76 -12.27 8.32 -6.68
N THR A 77 -12.28 7.79 -5.45
CA THR A 77 -13.47 7.18 -4.84
C THR A 77 -14.59 8.21 -4.67
N GLN A 78 -14.27 9.40 -4.12
CA GLN A 78 -15.25 10.48 -3.98
C GLN A 78 -15.74 10.99 -5.34
N ARG A 79 -14.87 11.06 -6.35
CA ARG A 79 -15.26 11.44 -7.70
C ARG A 79 -16.28 10.48 -8.29
N ALA A 80 -16.03 9.17 -8.20
CA ALA A 80 -17.01 8.18 -8.65
C ALA A 80 -18.32 8.33 -7.88
N LYS A 81 -18.27 8.44 -6.56
CA LYS A 81 -19.46 8.62 -5.72
C LYS A 81 -20.29 9.86 -6.06
N LEU A 82 -19.63 10.96 -6.44
CA LEU A 82 -20.31 12.20 -6.78
C LEU A 82 -20.92 12.19 -8.18
N HIS A 83 -20.35 11.44 -9.12
CA HIS A 83 -20.62 11.62 -10.54
C HIS A 83 -21.16 10.38 -11.26
N LEU A 84 -20.85 9.19 -10.75
CA LEU A 84 -21.05 7.90 -11.42
C LEU A 84 -22.08 7.05 -10.70
N ASP A 85 -22.41 5.91 -11.29
CA ASP A 85 -23.27 4.90 -10.66
C ASP A 85 -22.61 4.36 -9.37
N PRO A 86 -23.38 4.06 -8.30
CA PRO A 86 -22.82 3.56 -7.04
C PRO A 86 -21.95 2.30 -7.18
N GLY A 87 -22.21 1.45 -8.18
CA GLY A 87 -21.39 0.27 -8.44
C GLY A 87 -19.95 0.59 -8.85
N THR A 88 -19.71 1.78 -9.40
CA THR A 88 -18.38 2.21 -9.87
C THR A 88 -17.41 2.55 -8.73
N GLU A 89 -17.92 2.88 -7.54
CA GLU A 89 -17.10 3.31 -6.38
C GLU A 89 -16.08 2.25 -5.97
N LEU A 90 -16.51 0.99 -5.84
CA LEU A 90 -15.61 -0.11 -5.47
C LEU A 90 -14.61 -0.42 -6.59
N LEU A 91 -15.05 -0.36 -7.85
CA LEU A 91 -14.21 -0.67 -9.00
C LEU A 91 -13.07 0.35 -9.15
N ILE A 92 -13.36 1.65 -9.03
CA ILE A 92 -12.31 2.66 -9.12
C ILE A 92 -11.33 2.57 -7.95
N GLN A 93 -11.82 2.28 -6.73
CA GLN A 93 -10.97 2.11 -5.57
C GLN A 93 -9.97 0.96 -5.78
N GLN A 94 -10.43 -0.17 -6.31
CA GLN A 94 -9.58 -1.32 -6.62
C GLN A 94 -8.54 -1.01 -7.71
N VAL A 95 -8.97 -0.37 -8.81
CA VAL A 95 -8.07 -0.01 -9.92
C VAL A 95 -6.99 0.96 -9.47
N VAL A 96 -7.34 1.99 -8.70
CA VAL A 96 -6.37 2.98 -8.21
C VAL A 96 -5.42 2.36 -7.19
N TYR A 97 -5.93 1.52 -6.28
CA TYR A 97 -5.08 0.77 -5.35
C TYR A 97 -4.08 -0.12 -6.08
N GLN A 98 -4.52 -0.83 -7.13
CA GLN A 98 -3.64 -1.71 -7.90
C GLN A 98 -2.45 -0.97 -8.54
N GLU A 99 -2.69 0.23 -9.07
CA GLU A 99 -1.67 1.01 -9.80
C GLU A 99 -0.74 1.83 -8.89
N LEU A 100 -1.24 2.25 -7.72
CA LEU A 100 -0.48 3.04 -6.76
C LEU A 100 0.26 2.16 -5.74
N ASP A 101 -0.33 1.05 -5.29
CA ASP A 101 0.20 0.27 -4.17
C ASP A 101 0.65 -1.13 -4.62
N ALA A 102 -0.28 -2.00 -5.02
CA ALA A 102 0.01 -3.42 -5.28
C ALA A 102 1.14 -3.61 -6.33
N SER A 103 1.11 -2.84 -7.42
CA SER A 103 2.14 -2.91 -8.46
C SER A 103 3.48 -2.29 -8.05
N ARG A 104 3.54 -1.62 -6.90
CA ARG A 104 4.67 -0.79 -6.44
C ARG A 104 5.24 -1.20 -5.08
N VAL A 105 4.63 -2.19 -4.41
CA VAL A 105 5.05 -2.66 -3.07
C VAL A 105 6.55 -2.85 -2.97
N ASN A 106 7.15 -3.61 -3.89
CA ASN A 106 8.60 -3.87 -3.89
C ASN A 106 9.44 -2.59 -3.98
N ALA A 107 9.02 -1.61 -4.78
CA ALA A 107 9.72 -0.34 -4.91
C ALA A 107 9.58 0.53 -3.65
N ILE A 108 8.43 0.47 -2.97
CA ILE A 108 8.17 1.21 -1.72
C ILE A 108 9.02 0.62 -0.58
N VAL A 109 9.00 -0.70 -0.41
CA VAL A 109 9.72 -1.38 0.69
C VAL A 109 11.23 -1.32 0.51
N ALA A 110 11.72 -1.43 -0.72
CA ALA A 110 13.15 -1.41 -1.06
C ALA A 110 13.74 -0.01 -1.21
N LYS A 111 12.93 1.04 -1.06
CA LYS A 111 13.37 2.41 -1.32
C LYS A 111 14.55 2.81 -0.43
N GLU A 112 15.58 3.34 -1.06
CA GLU A 112 16.76 3.86 -0.36
C GLU A 112 16.35 4.98 0.61
N ASP A 113 16.96 5.00 1.80
CA ASP A 113 16.78 6.00 2.87
C ASP A 113 15.38 6.18 3.47
N SER A 114 14.34 5.56 2.91
CA SER A 114 12.96 5.75 3.36
C SER A 114 12.09 4.50 3.34
N GLY A 115 12.57 3.40 2.78
CA GLY A 115 11.88 2.11 2.76
C GLY A 115 11.72 1.48 4.14
N VAL A 116 11.02 0.34 4.18
CA VAL A 116 10.53 -0.28 5.44
C VAL A 116 11.67 -0.57 6.42
N VAL A 117 12.83 -1.01 5.92
CA VAL A 117 14.01 -1.29 6.75
C VAL A 117 14.56 -0.03 7.40
N THR A 118 14.61 1.09 6.69
CA THR A 118 15.09 2.36 7.23
C THR A 118 14.13 2.93 8.27
N VAL A 119 12.82 2.82 8.03
CA VAL A 119 11.80 3.21 9.01
C VAL A 119 11.88 2.35 10.27
N LEU A 120 12.15 1.05 10.09
CA LEU A 120 12.33 0.07 11.17
C LEU A 120 13.58 0.36 12.01
N LYS A 121 14.73 0.61 11.36
CA LYS A 121 15.99 1.02 12.01
C LYS A 121 15.80 2.25 12.89
N ASN A 122 15.06 3.24 12.39
CA ASN A 122 14.83 4.51 13.08
C ASN A 122 13.67 4.44 14.08
N GLN A 123 13.08 3.26 14.31
CA GLN A 123 11.99 3.03 15.27
C GLN A 123 10.79 3.99 15.08
N ARG A 124 10.53 4.40 13.83
CA ARG A 124 9.39 5.28 13.52
C ARG A 124 8.10 4.47 13.43
N VAL A 125 7.59 4.05 14.60
CA VAL A 125 6.43 3.15 14.71
C VAL A 125 5.21 3.67 13.94
N GLY A 126 4.88 4.96 14.04
CA GLY A 126 3.73 5.52 13.31
C GLY A 126 3.85 5.45 11.79
N ASP A 127 5.06 5.61 11.26
CA ASP A 127 5.37 5.50 9.84
C ASP A 127 5.32 4.04 9.38
N LEU A 128 5.82 3.11 10.20
CA LEU A 128 5.67 1.67 9.96
C LEU A 128 4.20 1.28 9.92
N THR A 129 3.37 1.70 10.89
CA THR A 129 1.93 1.40 10.89
C THR A 129 1.26 1.88 9.61
N ARG A 130 1.66 3.03 9.05
CA ARG A 130 1.13 3.53 7.78
C ARG A 130 1.56 2.67 6.59
N ILE A 131 2.85 2.34 6.49
CA ILE A 131 3.38 1.41 5.47
C ILE A 131 2.61 0.09 5.53
N PHE A 132 2.53 -0.52 6.70
CA PHE A 132 1.90 -1.81 6.86
C PHE A 132 0.39 -1.77 6.58
N ARG A 133 -0.35 -0.75 7.05
CA ARG A 133 -1.80 -0.64 6.81
C ARG A 133 -2.15 -0.51 5.34
N LEU A 134 -1.34 0.22 4.57
CA LEU A 134 -1.60 0.40 3.15
C LEU A 134 -1.29 -0.88 2.37
N LEU A 135 -0.15 -1.52 2.70
CA LEU A 135 0.30 -2.76 2.09
C LEU A 135 -0.42 -4.02 2.63
N SER A 136 -1.30 -3.86 3.62
CA SER A 136 -2.08 -4.95 4.21
C SER A 136 -3.46 -5.14 3.58
N ARG A 137 -3.70 -4.58 2.39
CA ARG A 137 -5.02 -4.63 1.75
C ARG A 137 -5.17 -5.79 0.77
N ALA A 138 -4.07 -6.39 0.31
CA ALA A 138 -4.06 -7.61 -0.49
C ALA A 138 -3.15 -8.67 0.14
N GLU A 139 -3.56 -9.93 0.11
CA GLU A 139 -2.83 -11.07 0.71
C GLU A 139 -1.38 -11.18 0.22
N ASP A 140 -1.14 -10.90 -1.07
CA ASP A 140 0.20 -10.96 -1.67
C ASP A 140 1.13 -9.82 -1.20
N ASP A 141 0.57 -8.63 -0.95
CA ASP A 141 1.33 -7.45 -0.54
C ASP A 141 1.90 -7.64 0.87
N HIS A 142 1.17 -8.33 1.75
CA HIS A 142 1.64 -8.71 3.08
C HIS A 142 2.89 -9.60 3.06
N ASN A 143 2.98 -10.51 2.08
CA ASN A 143 4.11 -11.45 1.96
C ASN A 143 5.40 -10.69 1.67
N ALA A 144 5.34 -9.74 0.74
CA ALA A 144 6.49 -8.93 0.37
C ALA A 144 7.06 -8.14 1.56
N VAL A 145 6.22 -7.44 2.32
CA VAL A 145 6.72 -6.67 3.48
C VAL A 145 7.26 -7.58 4.57
N THR A 146 6.60 -8.71 4.81
CA THR A 146 7.04 -9.74 5.77
C THR A 146 8.43 -10.26 5.41
N GLU A 147 8.64 -10.57 4.13
CA GLU A 147 9.92 -11.09 3.63
C GLU A 147 11.05 -10.07 3.77
N TYR A 148 10.82 -8.81 3.41
CA TYR A 148 11.82 -7.74 3.56
C TYR A 148 12.23 -7.54 5.02
N VAL A 149 11.26 -7.51 5.95
CA VAL A 149 11.55 -7.36 7.38
C VAL A 149 12.29 -8.60 7.90
N SER A 150 11.84 -9.80 7.55
CA SER A 150 12.46 -11.06 7.99
C SER A 150 13.92 -11.17 7.49
N ASN A 151 14.18 -10.82 6.23
CA ASN A 151 15.54 -10.81 5.68
C ASN A 151 16.46 -9.84 6.42
N TYR A 152 15.97 -8.64 6.72
CA TYR A 152 16.71 -7.65 7.50
C TYR A 152 17.03 -8.14 8.92
N LEU A 153 16.06 -8.74 9.63
CA LEU A 153 16.30 -9.29 10.97
C LEU A 153 17.31 -10.45 10.95
N ARG A 154 17.27 -11.29 9.91
CA ARG A 154 18.26 -12.36 9.72
C ARG A 154 19.65 -11.81 9.45
N GLU A 155 19.79 -10.72 8.69
CA GLU A 155 21.07 -10.06 8.45
C GLU A 155 21.65 -9.44 9.73
N LEU A 156 20.82 -8.79 10.54
CA LEU A 156 21.21 -8.30 11.85
C LEU A 156 21.70 -9.43 12.76
N GLY A 157 20.95 -10.53 12.83
CA GLY A 157 21.33 -11.71 13.61
C GLY A 157 22.66 -12.32 13.14
N ARG A 158 22.87 -12.44 11.82
CA ARG A 158 24.15 -12.90 11.25
C ARG A 158 25.32 -11.98 11.60
N SER A 159 25.11 -10.67 11.55
CA SER A 159 26.15 -9.69 11.89
C SER A 159 26.54 -9.80 13.38
N LEU A 160 25.54 -9.96 14.25
CA LEU A 160 25.76 -10.16 15.69
C LEU A 160 26.57 -11.44 15.99
N MET A 161 26.28 -12.53 15.27
CA MET A 161 27.02 -13.79 15.40
C MET A 161 28.45 -13.70 14.86
N ALA A 162 28.71 -12.84 13.87
CA ALA A 162 30.04 -12.65 13.32
C ALA A 162 30.94 -11.76 14.21
N GLU A 163 30.35 -10.81 14.93
CA GLU A 163 31.06 -9.91 15.86
C GLU A 163 31.52 -10.62 17.14
N ASP A 164 30.73 -11.55 17.68
CA ASP A 164 31.08 -12.37 18.86
C ASP A 164 31.93 -13.61 18.47
N GLY A 165 32.79 -13.49 17.45
CA GLY A 165 33.56 -14.57 16.81
C GLY A 165 34.62 -15.30 17.66
N ASP A 166 34.56 -15.18 18.99
CA ASP A 166 35.39 -15.94 19.91
C ASP A 166 34.50 -16.61 20.96
N LYS A 167 34.94 -17.74 21.52
CA LYS A 167 34.17 -18.60 22.46
C LYS A 167 33.73 -17.93 23.78
N ALA A 168 33.81 -16.60 23.86
CA ALA A 168 33.40 -15.79 24.99
C ALA A 168 31.87 -15.69 25.04
N ASP A 169 31.31 -16.68 25.73
CA ASP A 169 29.98 -16.68 26.32
C ASP A 169 28.82 -16.87 25.33
N SER A 170 28.64 -18.13 24.88
CA SER A 170 27.45 -18.57 24.15
C SER A 170 26.13 -18.14 24.82
N LEU A 171 26.13 -18.02 26.15
CA LEU A 171 24.98 -17.51 26.89
C LEU A 171 24.75 -16.01 26.64
N CYS A 172 25.81 -15.21 26.52
CA CYS A 172 25.74 -13.81 26.16
C CYS A 172 25.22 -13.62 24.73
N LEU A 173 25.72 -14.39 23.76
CA LEU A 173 25.24 -14.35 22.38
C LEU A 173 23.75 -14.74 22.28
N VAL A 174 23.35 -15.84 22.94
CA VAL A 174 21.94 -16.26 23.00
C VAL A 174 21.07 -15.16 23.62
N LYS A 175 21.54 -14.52 24.69
CA LYS A 175 20.82 -13.41 25.33
C LYS A 175 20.66 -12.22 24.39
N LYS A 176 21.74 -11.79 23.70
CA LYS A 176 21.66 -10.69 22.72
C LYS A 176 20.68 -11.00 21.58
N LEU A 177 20.60 -12.26 21.12
CA LEU A 177 19.64 -12.68 20.10
C LEU A 177 18.19 -12.67 20.60
N ILE A 178 17.95 -13.10 21.84
CA ILE A 178 16.64 -13.03 22.49
C ILE A 178 16.22 -11.57 22.64
N ASP A 179 17.10 -10.71 23.17
CA ASP A 179 16.83 -9.29 23.34
C ASP A 179 16.53 -8.60 21.99
N LEU A 180 17.24 -8.97 20.92
CA LEU A 180 16.99 -8.48 19.56
C LEU A 180 15.61 -8.91 19.06
N LYS A 181 15.25 -10.19 19.23
CA LYS A 181 13.94 -10.72 18.84
C LYS A 181 12.83 -9.99 19.60
N ASP A 182 12.92 -9.93 20.92
CA ASP A 182 11.88 -9.35 21.78
C ASP A 182 11.69 -7.85 21.49
N HIS A 183 12.78 -7.13 21.20
CA HIS A 183 12.73 -5.72 20.80
C HIS A 183 11.92 -5.50 19.51
N TYR A 184 12.23 -6.24 18.44
CA TYR A 184 11.51 -6.10 17.17
C TYR A 184 10.11 -6.70 17.22
N GLU A 185 9.89 -7.74 18.01
CA GLU A 185 8.55 -8.28 18.29
C GLU A 185 7.65 -7.23 18.92
N HIS A 186 8.16 -6.47 19.90
CA HIS A 186 7.42 -5.37 20.50
C HIS A 186 7.06 -4.28 19.48
N ILE A 187 8.01 -3.88 18.64
CA ILE A 187 7.78 -2.87 17.60
C ILE A 187 6.75 -3.36 16.58
N LEU A 188 6.87 -4.61 16.12
CA LEU A 188 5.96 -5.19 15.13
C LEU A 188 4.55 -5.35 15.74
N ASN A 189 4.42 -5.82 16.97
CA ASN A 189 3.14 -5.88 17.68
C ASN A 189 2.50 -4.49 17.89
N ALA A 190 3.31 -3.44 18.03
CA ALA A 190 2.79 -2.06 18.08
C ALA A 190 2.33 -1.56 16.70
N CYS A 191 2.89 -2.10 15.61
CA CYS A 191 2.54 -1.74 14.24
C CYS A 191 1.35 -2.55 13.69
N PHE A 192 1.20 -3.81 14.10
CA PHE A 192 0.18 -4.74 13.65
C PHE A 192 -0.85 -5.00 14.75
N SER A 193 -2.14 -4.82 14.44
CA SER A 193 -3.21 -5.34 15.30
C SER A 193 -3.43 -6.85 15.12
N ASP A 194 -2.78 -7.46 14.13
CA ASP A 194 -2.90 -8.88 13.78
C ASP A 194 -1.67 -9.67 14.25
N GLU A 195 -1.87 -10.46 15.31
CA GLU A 195 -0.85 -11.29 15.96
C GLU A 195 -0.28 -12.37 15.02
N PHE A 196 -1.01 -12.75 13.97
CA PHE A 196 -0.60 -13.80 13.02
C PHE A 196 0.56 -13.34 12.13
N LEU A 197 0.57 -12.07 11.71
CA LEU A 197 1.61 -11.52 10.85
C LEU A 197 2.95 -11.37 11.60
N VAL A 198 2.89 -11.01 12.88
CA VAL A 198 4.10 -10.85 13.71
C VAL A 198 4.80 -12.20 13.91
N LYS A 199 4.05 -13.27 14.18
CA LYS A 199 4.59 -14.63 14.30
C LYS A 199 5.28 -15.11 13.02
N ARG A 200 4.69 -14.80 11.86
CA ARG A 200 5.25 -15.16 10.54
C ARG A 200 6.53 -14.41 10.20
N ILE A 201 6.63 -13.12 10.56
CA ILE A 201 7.85 -12.30 10.35
C ILE A 201 9.03 -12.83 11.18
N ILE A 202 8.75 -13.22 12.42
CA ILE A 202 9.77 -13.62 13.40
C ILE A 202 10.17 -15.10 13.26
N GLY A 203 9.38 -15.90 12.52
CA GLY A 203 9.66 -17.30 12.27
C GLY A 203 9.19 -18.23 13.40
N VAL A 204 8.08 -17.91 14.06
CA VAL A 204 7.37 -18.88 14.89
C VAL A 204 6.39 -19.60 13.98
N ASP A 205 6.87 -20.64 13.27
CA ASP A 205 6.00 -21.62 12.64
C ASP A 205 5.25 -22.37 13.76
N VAL A 206 3.92 -22.28 13.77
CA VAL A 206 3.03 -23.26 14.41
C VAL A 206 2.14 -23.86 13.34
#